data_AF-I0BTC7-F1
#
_entry.id   AF-I0BTC7-F1
#
_cell.length_a   1.000
_cell.length_b   1.000
_cell.length_c   1.000
_cell.angle_alpha   90.00
_cell.angle_beta   90.00
_cell.angle_gamma   90.00
#
_symmetry.space_group_name_H-M   'P 1'
#
loop_
_entity.id
_entity.type
_entity.pdbx_description
1 polymer ?
#
loop_
_entity_poly.entity_id
_entity_poly.type
_entity_poly.pdbx_seq_one_letter_code
_entity_poly.pdbx_strand_id
1 'polypeptide(L)'
;MGGNFNVKELRYISGFQMKPYADGACLFLERLPRRSFLKHIGVGSIAVLAGTQMASGAVEASTTGSFVNINDYNGDIQSAINAVQEAGGGEVYLPAGRYEISNTLTISGHNVTLRGAGKAATVLHASGPDSTKSMILIKHNTDRVYNAKISDLTLSAKSNQAGADGEFVPWFQHGIVLDSSHNFQLNNVRIEYFINDGLRFENKTKNSAGNLHGGPDQVVLLNCQMNRCGNGMNTNDTGHSTHIYGGTFDWNRSHGILTGGRNSVFIKDADVEHNRDVGLKITSGANITIRDCTFEENATTYILTGQTQCVHIWIGSNAVAKSIVIDGCFFYAKSMRALLRLDKGEGVTLTNNYVHKADQFLLGSAGQKVGCFVLTAHSVVNGTPMLKDIYYEDFLTDTITNAASPIDNTRYVVSNLKPTAVSALPEANASIRGFIVRLTVPGKPDELHMCVQVAADLYKWAKINLTIPTN
;
A
#
# COMPACT_ATOMS: atom_id res chain seq x y z
N MET A 1 53.72 -11.40 -16.26
CA MET A 1 54.19 -11.48 -14.84
C MET A 1 52.95 -11.47 -13.97
N GLY A 2 52.63 -12.62 -13.36
CA GLY A 2 51.42 -12.80 -12.57
C GLY A 2 51.55 -12.18 -11.18
N GLY A 3 50.59 -11.33 -10.81
CA GLY A 3 50.40 -10.85 -9.44
C GLY A 3 49.28 -11.63 -8.77
N ASN A 4 49.62 -12.38 -7.73
CA ASN A 4 48.66 -13.08 -6.87
C ASN A 4 47.90 -12.07 -6.01
N PHE A 5 46.58 -11.95 -6.18
CA PHE A 5 45.70 -11.32 -5.22
C PHE A 5 45.35 -12.34 -4.12
N ASN A 6 45.74 -12.02 -2.89
CA ASN A 6 45.49 -12.84 -1.70
C ASN A 6 44.18 -12.34 -1.05
N VAL A 7 43.08 -13.06 -1.26
CA VAL A 7 41.79 -12.76 -0.62
C VAL A 7 41.66 -13.63 0.62
N LYS A 8 42.15 -13.13 1.75
CA LYS A 8 41.72 -13.58 3.08
C LYS A 8 40.81 -12.49 3.64
N GLU A 9 39.64 -12.93 4.10
CA GLU A 9 38.53 -12.15 4.67
C GLU A 9 37.46 -11.65 3.68
N LEU A 10 36.58 -12.58 3.29
CA LEU A 10 35.19 -12.25 2.95
C LEU A 10 34.30 -13.00 3.95
N ARG A 11 33.67 -12.24 4.85
CA ARG A 11 32.62 -12.76 5.73
C ARG A 11 31.43 -13.20 4.86
N TYR A 12 30.90 -14.39 5.15
CA TYR A 12 29.73 -14.96 4.50
C TYR A 12 28.55 -13.97 4.53
N ILE A 13 28.14 -13.50 3.35
CA ILE A 13 26.81 -12.93 3.14
C ILE A 13 25.99 -14.02 2.45
N SER A 14 25.09 -14.67 3.19
CA SER A 14 24.20 -15.70 2.64
C SER A 14 23.28 -15.09 1.58
N GLY A 15 23.26 -15.63 0.36
CA GLY A 15 22.25 -15.30 -0.65
C GLY A 15 22.72 -15.06 -2.08
N PHE A 16 24.01 -15.18 -2.39
CA PHE A 16 24.52 -14.97 -3.76
C PHE A 16 25.28 -16.21 -4.26
N GLN A 17 24.88 -16.74 -5.42
CA GLN A 17 25.73 -17.66 -6.20
C GLN A 17 26.39 -16.86 -7.32
N MET A 18 27.72 -16.94 -7.40
CA MET A 18 28.48 -16.45 -8.54
C MET A 18 28.59 -17.56 -9.59
N LYS A 19 28.29 -17.24 -10.85
CA LYS A 19 28.75 -18.03 -12.01
C LYS A 19 29.85 -17.25 -12.74
N PRO A 20 30.97 -17.87 -13.10
CA PRO A 20 31.96 -17.22 -13.94
C PRO A 20 31.43 -17.12 -15.38
N TYR A 21 31.51 -15.93 -15.97
CA TYR A 21 31.41 -15.72 -17.41
C TYR A 21 32.82 -15.55 -17.98
N ALA A 22 33.08 -16.16 -19.15
CA ALA A 22 34.41 -16.29 -19.72
C ALA A 22 34.96 -14.99 -20.35
N ASP A 23 34.15 -13.97 -20.61
CA ASP A 23 34.59 -12.81 -21.38
C ASP A 23 34.22 -11.49 -20.70
N GLY A 24 35.15 -10.97 -19.88
CA GLY A 24 35.46 -9.53 -19.71
C GLY A 24 34.36 -8.46 -19.55
N ALA A 25 33.10 -8.79 -19.29
CA ALA A 25 32.01 -7.82 -19.21
C ALA A 25 31.55 -7.53 -17.77
N CYS A 26 31.13 -6.28 -17.55
CA CYS A 26 30.76 -5.68 -16.26
C CYS A 26 29.83 -6.53 -15.38
N LEU A 27 30.09 -6.48 -14.07
CA LEU A 27 29.31 -7.11 -13.01
C LEU A 27 27.94 -6.43 -12.88
N PHE A 28 26.88 -7.04 -13.43
CA PHE A 28 25.50 -6.68 -13.11
C PHE A 28 25.03 -7.51 -11.91
N LEU A 29 24.75 -6.84 -10.79
CA LEU A 29 24.09 -7.42 -9.62
C LEU A 29 22.57 -7.26 -9.80
N GLU A 30 21.91 -8.25 -10.38
CA GLU A 30 20.44 -8.32 -10.37
C GLU A 30 19.95 -8.94 -9.05
N ARG A 31 19.08 -8.21 -8.35
CA ARG A 31 18.37 -8.70 -7.17
C ARG A 31 17.27 -9.65 -7.64
N LEU A 32 17.47 -10.97 -7.48
CA LEU A 32 16.45 -11.96 -7.83
C LEU A 32 15.17 -11.76 -6.96
N PRO A 33 13.95 -11.87 -7.54
CA PRO A 33 12.71 -11.86 -6.78
C PRO A 33 12.65 -13.06 -5.82
N ARG A 34 12.33 -12.80 -4.54
CA ARG A 34 12.39 -13.73 -3.40
C ARG A 34 11.28 -14.81 -3.38
N ARG A 35 10.92 -15.40 -4.52
CA ARG A 35 9.96 -16.52 -4.59
C ARG A 35 10.68 -17.87 -4.72
N SER A 36 11.36 -18.35 -3.67
CA SER A 36 11.56 -19.79 -3.35
C SER A 36 12.73 -20.03 -2.37
N PHE A 37 12.49 -19.94 -1.07
CA PHE A 37 13.41 -20.55 -0.08
C PHE A 37 12.66 -21.01 1.17
N LEU A 38 11.88 -22.08 1.02
CA LEU A 38 11.31 -22.86 2.12
C LEU A 38 11.03 -24.28 1.63
N LYS A 39 12.10 -25.04 1.40
CA LYS A 39 12.09 -26.50 1.38
C LYS A 39 13.32 -26.95 2.16
N HIS A 40 13.11 -27.81 3.15
CA HIS A 40 14.08 -28.44 4.06
C HIS A 40 14.24 -27.77 5.44
N ILE A 41 13.25 -27.96 6.31
CA ILE A 41 13.55 -28.35 7.69
C ILE A 41 12.80 -29.65 7.94
N GLY A 42 13.57 -30.67 8.31
CA GLY A 42 13.16 -32.05 8.38
C GLY A 42 12.26 -32.35 9.58
N VAL A 43 11.42 -33.35 9.32
CA VAL A 43 10.69 -34.21 10.24
C VAL A 43 11.55 -34.61 11.45
N GLY A 44 11.03 -34.37 12.65
CA GLY A 44 11.53 -34.92 13.91
C GLY A 44 10.33 -35.35 14.77
N SER A 45 10.04 -36.65 14.73
CA SER A 45 8.96 -37.32 15.44
C SER A 45 9.14 -37.24 16.96
N ILE A 46 8.11 -36.82 17.68
CA ILE A 46 7.99 -37.06 19.13
C ILE A 46 6.71 -37.86 19.36
N ALA A 47 6.89 -39.15 19.65
CA ALA A 47 5.87 -40.02 20.20
C ALA A 47 5.81 -39.79 21.71
N VAL A 48 4.61 -39.49 22.25
CA VAL A 48 4.35 -39.57 23.69
C VAL A 48 3.17 -40.51 23.91
N LEU A 49 3.44 -41.48 24.78
CA LEU A 49 2.62 -42.61 25.20
C LEU A 49 1.21 -42.21 25.67
N ALA A 50 0.23 -43.02 25.26
CA ALA A 50 -1.06 -43.13 25.91
C ALA A 50 -0.93 -43.88 27.25
N GLY A 51 -1.68 -43.43 28.27
CA GLY A 51 -1.83 -44.17 29.51
C GLY A 51 -2.70 -43.46 30.54
N THR A 52 -3.88 -44.04 30.77
CA THR A 52 -4.79 -43.93 31.94
C THR A 52 -5.69 -42.71 32.11
N GLN A 53 -7.00 -42.98 31.93
CA GLN A 53 -8.15 -42.26 32.49
C GLN A 53 -8.09 -42.23 34.02
N MET A 54 -8.55 -41.13 34.63
CA MET A 54 -9.42 -41.15 35.82
C MET A 54 -10.19 -39.82 35.97
N ALA A 55 -11.51 -39.98 36.12
CA ALA A 55 -12.48 -39.20 36.89
C ALA A 55 -12.47 -37.65 36.87
N SER A 56 -13.52 -37.11 36.24
CA SER A 56 -14.61 -36.35 36.90
C SER A 56 -14.25 -35.57 38.17
N GLY A 57 -14.00 -34.28 38.00
CA GLY A 57 -14.10 -33.26 39.04
C GLY A 57 -14.13 -31.90 38.38
N ALA A 58 -15.18 -31.11 38.63
CA ALA A 58 -15.34 -29.76 38.11
C ALA A 58 -14.10 -28.92 38.43
N VAL A 59 -13.40 -28.47 37.40
CA VAL A 59 -12.34 -27.47 37.52
C VAL A 59 -12.98 -26.14 37.14
N GLU A 60 -13.36 -25.36 38.14
CA GLU A 60 -13.43 -23.91 37.99
C GLU A 60 -12.00 -23.41 37.72
N ALA A 61 -11.62 -23.38 36.45
CA ALA A 61 -10.38 -22.75 36.01
C ALA A 61 -10.60 -21.24 35.94
N SER A 62 -10.44 -20.59 37.10
CA SER A 62 -10.06 -19.18 37.13
C SER A 62 -8.62 -19.06 36.64
N THR A 63 -8.42 -18.73 35.36
CA THR A 63 -7.13 -18.27 34.84
C THR A 63 -7.33 -17.30 33.67
N THR A 64 -6.81 -16.10 33.84
CA THR A 64 -6.15 -15.27 32.82
C THR A 64 -6.04 -15.89 31.43
N GLY A 65 -6.86 -15.39 30.49
CA GLY A 65 -6.80 -15.67 29.04
C GLY A 65 -7.30 -17.06 28.66
N SER A 66 -8.58 -17.17 28.30
CA SER A 66 -9.17 -18.45 27.88
C SER A 66 -8.59 -18.90 26.53
N PHE A 67 -7.83 -20.00 26.52
CA PHE A 67 -7.46 -20.68 25.27
C PHE A 67 -8.52 -21.72 24.95
N VAL A 68 -9.14 -21.60 23.77
CA VAL A 68 -10.21 -22.47 23.29
C VAL A 68 -9.82 -23.08 21.95
N ASN A 69 -9.93 -24.41 21.82
CA ASN A 69 -9.85 -25.08 20.53
C ASN A 69 -11.27 -25.25 19.97
N ILE A 70 -11.50 -24.91 18.70
CA ILE A 70 -12.84 -25.01 18.11
C ILE A 70 -13.40 -26.44 18.09
N ASN A 71 -12.55 -27.48 18.20
CA ASN A 71 -13.00 -28.87 18.29
C ASN A 71 -13.81 -29.13 19.57
N ASP A 72 -13.57 -28.37 20.63
CA ASP A 72 -14.34 -28.44 21.88
C ASP A 72 -15.78 -27.88 21.69
N TYR A 73 -16.02 -27.20 20.56
CA TYR A 73 -17.27 -26.59 20.16
C TYR A 73 -17.86 -27.24 18.89
N ASN A 74 -17.49 -28.50 18.60
CA ASN A 74 -17.91 -29.23 17.40
C ASN A 74 -17.61 -28.49 16.08
N GLY A 75 -16.58 -27.64 16.07
CA GLY A 75 -16.21 -26.81 14.91
C GLY A 75 -17.03 -25.52 14.76
N ASP A 76 -17.93 -25.19 15.69
CA ASP A 76 -18.63 -23.91 15.70
C ASP A 76 -17.70 -22.78 16.19
N ILE A 77 -17.19 -22.03 15.22
CA ILE A 77 -16.25 -20.92 15.46
C ILE A 77 -16.90 -19.79 16.25
N GLN A 78 -18.18 -19.46 16.01
CA GLN A 78 -18.83 -18.35 16.70
C GLN A 78 -19.07 -18.70 18.17
N SER A 79 -19.46 -19.93 18.47
CA SER A 79 -19.61 -20.40 19.86
C SER A 79 -18.29 -20.35 20.62
N ALA A 80 -17.18 -20.73 19.99
CA ALA A 80 -15.84 -20.60 20.58
C ALA A 80 -15.44 -19.14 20.83
N ILE A 81 -15.73 -18.23 19.88
CA ILE A 81 -15.52 -16.79 20.05
C ILE A 81 -16.33 -16.26 21.24
N ASN A 82 -17.61 -16.63 21.34
CA ASN A 82 -18.48 -16.18 22.42
C ASN A 82 -17.94 -16.60 23.79
N ALA A 83 -17.49 -17.85 23.92
CA ALA A 83 -16.93 -18.35 25.18
C ALA A 83 -15.67 -17.58 25.62
N VAL A 84 -14.77 -17.27 24.67
CA VAL A 84 -13.57 -16.47 24.97
C VAL A 84 -13.94 -15.03 25.35
N GLN A 85 -14.95 -14.44 24.71
CA GLN A 85 -15.43 -13.09 25.04
C GLN A 85 -16.07 -13.02 26.42
N GLU A 86 -16.90 -14.01 26.77
CA GLU A 86 -17.53 -14.13 28.09
C GLU A 86 -16.49 -14.32 29.20
N ALA A 87 -15.38 -14.98 28.90
CA ALA A 87 -14.23 -15.10 29.79
C ALA A 87 -13.38 -13.81 29.90
N GLY A 88 -13.76 -12.72 29.23
CA GLY A 88 -13.03 -11.44 29.23
C GLY A 88 -11.86 -11.35 28.25
N GLY A 89 -11.74 -12.31 27.34
CA GLY A 89 -10.69 -12.39 26.33
C GLY A 89 -9.88 -13.68 26.37
N GLY A 90 -9.00 -13.85 25.38
CA GLY A 90 -8.22 -15.05 25.19
C GLY A 90 -8.02 -15.40 23.71
N GLU A 91 -7.75 -16.66 23.42
CA GLU A 91 -7.43 -17.14 22.08
C GLU A 91 -8.36 -18.27 21.65
N VAL A 92 -8.96 -18.11 20.48
CA VAL A 92 -9.65 -19.17 19.75
C VAL A 92 -8.69 -19.74 18.72
N TYR A 93 -8.34 -21.01 18.87
CA TYR A 93 -7.46 -21.74 17.96
C TYR A 93 -8.26 -22.60 16.98
N LEU A 94 -7.94 -22.44 15.70
CA LEU A 94 -8.47 -23.20 14.58
C LEU A 94 -7.37 -24.13 14.05
N PRO A 95 -7.52 -25.45 14.21
CA PRO A 95 -6.64 -26.42 13.58
C PRO A 95 -6.59 -26.27 12.05
N ALA A 96 -5.68 -27.03 11.42
CA ALA A 96 -5.65 -27.12 9.97
C ALA A 96 -6.98 -27.70 9.45
N GLY A 97 -7.55 -27.07 8.43
CA GLY A 97 -8.87 -27.43 7.94
C GLY A 97 -9.49 -26.33 7.08
N ARG A 98 -10.58 -26.69 6.39
CA ARG A 98 -11.44 -25.76 5.66
C ARG A 98 -12.78 -25.67 6.40
N TYR A 99 -13.16 -24.46 6.77
CA TYR A 99 -14.37 -24.17 7.55
C TYR A 99 -15.32 -23.35 6.70
N GLU A 100 -16.53 -23.86 6.48
CA GLU A 100 -17.55 -23.19 5.69
C GLU A 100 -18.29 -22.15 6.55
N ILE A 101 -18.28 -20.90 6.11
CA ILE A 101 -18.81 -19.74 6.82
C ILE A 101 -20.02 -19.19 6.07
N SER A 102 -21.22 -19.41 6.62
CA SER A 102 -22.49 -18.94 6.05
C SER A 102 -22.97 -17.62 6.65
N ASN A 103 -22.42 -17.23 7.80
CA ASN A 103 -22.77 -16.02 8.53
C ASN A 103 -21.52 -15.27 9.00
N THR A 104 -21.64 -13.95 9.16
CA THR A 104 -20.58 -13.09 9.69
C THR A 104 -20.13 -13.58 11.07
N LEU A 105 -18.84 -13.86 11.23
CA LEU A 105 -18.24 -14.08 12.54
C LEU A 105 -18.04 -12.74 13.22
N THR A 106 -18.55 -12.58 14.44
CA THR A 106 -18.49 -11.31 15.18
C THR A 106 -17.55 -11.44 16.36
N ILE A 107 -16.55 -10.56 16.41
CA ILE A 107 -15.71 -10.33 17.59
C ILE A 107 -16.11 -8.98 18.18
N SER A 108 -16.83 -9.04 19.30
CA SER A 108 -17.31 -7.88 20.06
C SER A 108 -16.61 -7.67 21.39
N GLY A 109 -16.03 -8.73 21.96
CA GLY A 109 -15.25 -8.64 23.20
C GLY A 109 -13.83 -8.12 22.98
N HIS A 110 -13.21 -7.66 24.07
CA HIS A 110 -11.82 -7.19 24.06
C HIS A 110 -10.84 -8.35 24.21
N ASN A 111 -9.58 -8.13 23.82
CA ASN A 111 -8.48 -9.08 24.00
C ASN A 111 -8.74 -10.47 23.37
N VAL A 112 -9.52 -10.52 22.29
CA VAL A 112 -9.84 -11.77 21.58
C VAL A 112 -8.85 -11.97 20.43
N THR A 113 -8.20 -13.13 20.43
CA THR A 113 -7.35 -13.58 19.32
C THR A 113 -8.03 -14.73 18.57
N LEU A 114 -8.14 -14.61 17.24
CA LEU A 114 -8.54 -15.71 16.35
C LEU A 114 -7.30 -16.19 15.59
N ARG A 115 -6.83 -17.42 15.88
CA ARG A 115 -5.57 -17.94 15.34
C ARG A 115 -5.77 -19.27 14.61
N GLY A 116 -5.28 -19.37 13.38
CA GLY A 116 -5.20 -20.63 12.65
C GLY A 116 -3.89 -21.39 12.86
N ALA A 117 -3.77 -22.54 12.21
CA ALA A 117 -2.55 -23.35 12.17
C ALA A 117 -1.51 -22.86 11.15
N GLY A 118 -1.81 -21.78 10.42
CA GLY A 118 -1.00 -21.23 9.34
C GLY A 118 -1.88 -20.85 8.15
N LYS A 119 -1.55 -19.76 7.44
CA LYS A 119 -2.36 -19.28 6.30
C LYS A 119 -2.56 -20.30 5.19
N ALA A 120 -1.65 -21.26 5.02
CA ALA A 120 -1.82 -22.35 4.04
C ALA A 120 -2.57 -23.58 4.60
N ALA A 121 -2.81 -23.63 5.92
CA ALA A 121 -3.36 -24.79 6.61
C ALA A 121 -4.81 -24.58 7.08
N THR A 122 -5.15 -23.37 7.55
CA THR A 122 -6.49 -23.02 8.02
C THR A 122 -7.16 -22.07 7.04
N VAL A 123 -8.30 -22.47 6.49
CA VAL A 123 -9.08 -21.69 5.52
C VAL A 123 -10.50 -21.50 6.02
N LEU A 124 -10.89 -20.24 6.23
CA LEU A 124 -12.28 -19.83 6.36
C LEU A 124 -12.81 -19.55 4.96
N HIS A 125 -13.75 -20.37 4.51
CA HIS A 125 -14.33 -20.28 3.18
C HIS A 125 -15.76 -19.77 3.30
N ALA A 126 -16.09 -18.69 2.59
CA ALA A 126 -17.48 -18.24 2.53
C ALA A 126 -18.34 -19.33 1.90
N SER A 127 -19.58 -19.51 2.38
CA SER A 127 -20.53 -20.46 1.81
C SER A 127 -21.83 -19.76 1.41
N GLY A 128 -22.13 -19.77 0.10
CA GLY A 128 -23.34 -19.19 -0.48
C GLY A 128 -23.22 -17.70 -0.83
N PRO A 129 -23.86 -17.23 -1.92
CA PRO A 129 -23.78 -15.84 -2.37
C PRO A 129 -24.61 -14.93 -1.45
N ASP A 130 -23.93 -14.21 -0.55
CA ASP A 130 -24.53 -13.17 0.27
C ASP A 130 -23.65 -11.91 0.25
N SER A 131 -23.91 -11.07 -0.75
CA SER A 131 -23.16 -9.84 -1.00
C SER A 131 -23.37 -8.76 0.06
N THR A 132 -24.15 -9.04 1.12
CA THR A 132 -24.39 -8.11 2.22
C THR A 132 -23.54 -8.43 3.46
N LYS A 133 -22.94 -9.62 3.51
CA LYS A 133 -22.17 -10.09 4.66
C LYS A 133 -20.68 -9.83 4.52
N SER A 134 -20.04 -9.61 5.66
CA SER A 134 -18.57 -9.64 5.79
C SER A 134 -18.18 -10.94 6.47
N MET A 135 -16.99 -11.48 6.20
CA MET A 135 -16.61 -12.75 6.82
C MET A 135 -16.36 -12.60 8.32
N ILE A 136 -15.63 -11.55 8.70
CA ILE A 136 -15.39 -11.19 10.09
C ILE A 136 -15.74 -9.72 10.33
N LEU A 137 -16.49 -9.47 11.40
CA LEU A 137 -16.82 -8.15 11.89
C LEU A 137 -16.22 -7.94 13.29
N ILE A 138 -15.35 -6.95 13.42
CA ILE A 138 -14.83 -6.47 14.69
C ILE A 138 -15.65 -5.27 15.12
N LYS A 139 -16.56 -5.45 16.08
CA LYS A 139 -17.51 -4.42 16.49
C LYS A 139 -18.05 -4.65 17.89
N HIS A 140 -18.11 -3.60 18.70
CA HIS A 140 -18.84 -3.58 19.96
C HIS A 140 -20.09 -2.67 19.85
N ASN A 141 -21.06 -2.83 20.75
CA ASN A 141 -22.35 -2.13 20.62
C ASN A 141 -22.30 -0.68 21.11
N THR A 142 -21.48 -0.41 22.13
CA THR A 142 -21.45 0.88 22.85
C THR A 142 -20.04 1.45 23.03
N ASP A 143 -19.01 0.72 22.61
CA ASP A 143 -17.60 1.05 22.84
C ASP A 143 -16.74 0.61 21.66
N ARG A 144 -15.44 0.87 21.71
CA ARG A 144 -14.45 0.30 20.80
C ARG A 144 -14.11 -1.13 21.15
N VAL A 145 -13.71 -1.93 20.17
CA VAL A 145 -13.07 -3.23 20.43
C VAL A 145 -11.57 -3.03 20.64
N TYR A 146 -11.06 -3.32 21.83
CA TYR A 146 -9.64 -3.20 22.17
C TYR A 146 -8.90 -4.53 21.98
N ASN A 147 -7.68 -4.45 21.45
CA ASN A 147 -6.70 -5.55 21.43
C ASN A 147 -7.17 -6.84 20.73
N ALA A 148 -8.06 -6.72 19.74
CA ALA A 148 -8.45 -7.86 18.92
C ALA A 148 -7.32 -8.23 17.95
N LYS A 149 -7.12 -9.53 17.72
CA LYS A 149 -6.07 -10.04 16.84
C LYS A 149 -6.58 -11.16 15.95
N ILE A 150 -6.12 -11.19 14.71
CA ILE A 150 -6.34 -12.32 13.80
C ILE A 150 -5.00 -12.74 13.20
N SER A 151 -4.71 -14.04 13.23
CA SER A 151 -3.42 -14.55 12.73
C SER A 151 -3.48 -15.93 12.10
N ASP A 152 -2.52 -16.17 11.19
CA ASP A 152 -2.17 -17.52 10.71
C ASP A 152 -3.33 -18.29 10.03
N LEU A 153 -4.13 -17.62 9.21
CA LEU A 153 -5.24 -18.22 8.48
C LEU A 153 -5.50 -17.55 7.12
N THR A 154 -6.31 -18.18 6.29
CA THR A 154 -6.84 -17.62 5.04
C THR A 154 -8.34 -17.35 5.16
N LEU A 155 -8.80 -16.20 4.68
CA LEU A 155 -10.18 -15.87 4.42
C LEU A 155 -10.39 -15.89 2.89
N SER A 156 -11.30 -16.71 2.40
CA SER A 156 -11.55 -16.85 0.97
C SER A 156 -13.04 -16.80 0.67
N ALA A 157 -13.46 -15.82 -0.14
CA ALA A 157 -14.83 -15.75 -0.65
C ALA A 157 -14.95 -16.20 -2.13
N LYS A 158 -13.98 -17.01 -2.57
CA LYS A 158 -13.94 -17.60 -3.91
C LYS A 158 -15.18 -18.48 -4.13
N SER A 159 -16.06 -18.10 -5.03
CA SER A 159 -17.14 -18.98 -5.44
C SER A 159 -16.68 -20.03 -6.45
N ASN A 160 -17.49 -21.09 -6.58
CA ASN A 160 -17.38 -22.05 -7.67
C ASN A 160 -18.01 -21.54 -8.98
N GLN A 161 -18.55 -20.31 -9.00
CA GLN A 161 -19.21 -19.75 -10.18
C GLN A 161 -18.24 -18.84 -10.94
N ALA A 162 -18.01 -19.17 -12.20
CA ALA A 162 -17.46 -18.22 -13.15
C ALA A 162 -18.56 -17.22 -13.53
N GLY A 163 -18.27 -15.94 -13.38
CA GLY A 163 -19.08 -14.84 -13.90
C GLY A 163 -19.03 -14.80 -15.43
N ALA A 164 -19.83 -13.92 -16.02
CA ALA A 164 -20.01 -13.81 -17.48
C ALA A 164 -18.68 -13.57 -18.23
N ASP A 165 -17.73 -12.88 -17.60
CA ASP A 165 -16.42 -12.56 -18.18
C ASP A 165 -15.32 -13.57 -17.78
N GLY A 166 -15.70 -14.71 -17.20
CA GLY A 166 -14.78 -15.70 -16.64
C GLY A 166 -14.16 -15.28 -15.29
N GLU A 167 -14.47 -14.09 -14.77
CA GLU A 167 -14.10 -13.68 -13.42
C GLU A 167 -14.94 -14.42 -12.37
N PHE A 168 -14.34 -14.85 -11.26
CA PHE A 168 -15.07 -15.46 -10.15
C PHE A 168 -16.14 -14.50 -9.59
N VAL A 169 -17.32 -15.01 -9.22
CA VAL A 169 -18.39 -14.20 -8.56
C VAL A 169 -18.25 -14.33 -7.05
N PRO A 170 -17.60 -13.40 -6.33
CA PRO A 170 -17.34 -13.60 -4.92
C PRO A 170 -18.62 -13.56 -4.09
N TRP A 171 -18.65 -14.36 -3.03
CA TRP A 171 -19.87 -14.59 -2.26
C TRP A 171 -20.12 -13.56 -1.16
N PHE A 172 -19.07 -13.03 -0.53
CA PHE A 172 -19.18 -12.08 0.58
C PHE A 172 -18.67 -10.69 0.19
N GLN A 173 -19.22 -9.67 0.85
CA GLN A 173 -18.90 -8.28 0.61
C GLN A 173 -17.45 -7.94 0.99
N HIS A 174 -17.07 -8.21 2.24
CA HIS A 174 -15.77 -7.85 2.79
C HIS A 174 -15.12 -9.03 3.50
N GLY A 175 -13.79 -9.05 3.54
CA GLY A 175 -13.05 -10.03 4.36
C GLY A 175 -13.21 -9.70 5.84
N ILE A 176 -12.57 -8.63 6.27
CA ILE A 176 -12.62 -8.13 7.65
C ILE A 176 -13.15 -6.70 7.65
N VAL A 177 -14.12 -6.42 8.50
CA VAL A 177 -14.57 -5.06 8.81
C VAL A 177 -14.16 -4.70 10.22
N LEU A 178 -13.42 -3.60 10.36
CA LEU A 178 -13.08 -2.98 11.64
C LEU A 178 -14.04 -1.81 11.88
N ASP A 179 -15.03 -1.98 12.76
CA ASP A 179 -15.91 -0.90 13.18
C ASP A 179 -15.44 -0.37 14.53
N SER A 180 -14.76 0.78 14.50
CA SER A 180 -14.33 1.49 15.71
C SER A 180 -13.46 0.64 16.65
N SER A 181 -12.41 -0.02 16.15
CA SER A 181 -11.47 -0.79 16.99
C SER A 181 -10.25 0.03 17.44
N HIS A 182 -9.54 -0.45 18.46
CA HIS A 182 -8.28 0.14 18.91
C HIS A 182 -7.24 -0.95 19.18
N ASN A 183 -6.01 -0.72 18.71
CA ASN A 183 -4.90 -1.68 18.83
C ASN A 183 -5.22 -3.05 18.20
N PHE A 184 -5.76 -3.03 16.98
CA PHE A 184 -6.06 -4.26 16.23
C PHE A 184 -4.82 -4.78 15.49
N GLN A 185 -4.62 -6.09 15.51
CA GLN A 185 -3.49 -6.74 14.83
C GLN A 185 -3.94 -7.79 13.82
N LEU A 186 -3.38 -7.75 12.62
CA LEU A 186 -3.56 -8.75 11.57
C LEU A 186 -2.20 -9.31 11.15
N ASN A 187 -1.92 -10.57 11.46
CA ASN A 187 -0.58 -11.13 11.31
C ASN A 187 -0.59 -12.41 10.47
N ASN A 188 0.18 -12.42 9.37
CA ASN A 188 0.33 -13.59 8.50
C ASN A 188 -1.02 -14.15 8.01
N VAL A 189 -1.94 -13.25 7.62
CA VAL A 189 -3.26 -13.60 7.10
C VAL A 189 -3.32 -13.39 5.61
N ARG A 190 -4.01 -14.28 4.89
CA ARG A 190 -4.41 -14.07 3.50
C ARG A 190 -5.90 -13.78 3.42
N ILE A 191 -6.29 -12.74 2.70
CA ILE A 191 -7.66 -12.37 2.41
C ILE A 191 -7.81 -12.34 0.89
N GLU A 192 -8.75 -13.11 0.35
CA GLU A 192 -8.88 -13.23 -1.09
C GLU A 192 -10.32 -13.38 -1.58
N TYR A 193 -10.54 -12.87 -2.80
CA TYR A 193 -11.80 -13.03 -3.55
C TYR A 193 -13.03 -12.44 -2.83
N PHE A 194 -12.96 -11.21 -2.32
CA PHE A 194 -14.12 -10.51 -1.76
C PHE A 194 -14.71 -9.49 -2.74
N ILE A 195 -16.03 -9.27 -2.68
CA ILE A 195 -16.75 -8.36 -3.60
C ILE A 195 -16.17 -6.95 -3.54
N ASN A 196 -16.04 -6.44 -2.32
CA ASN A 196 -15.49 -5.14 -1.99
C ASN A 196 -14.15 -5.34 -1.28
N ASP A 197 -13.92 -4.70 -0.15
CA ASP A 197 -12.59 -4.62 0.43
C ASP A 197 -12.15 -5.91 1.15
N GLY A 198 -10.89 -6.28 1.03
CA GLY A 198 -10.29 -7.35 1.85
C GLY A 198 -10.30 -6.97 3.33
N LEU A 199 -9.78 -5.77 3.63
CA LEU A 199 -9.88 -5.14 4.95
C LEU A 199 -10.54 -3.77 4.82
N ARG A 200 -11.63 -3.54 5.56
CA ARG A 200 -12.37 -2.28 5.58
C ARG A 200 -12.40 -1.65 6.95
N PHE A 201 -12.18 -0.35 7.02
CA PHE A 201 -12.38 0.43 8.23
C PHE A 201 -13.73 1.14 8.17
N GLU A 202 -14.42 1.13 9.29
CA GLU A 202 -15.69 1.81 9.48
C GLU A 202 -15.73 2.52 10.82
N ASN A 203 -16.56 3.55 10.91
CA ASN A 203 -16.82 4.28 12.14
C ASN A 203 -18.34 4.41 12.34
N LYS A 204 -19.00 3.29 12.67
CA LYS A 204 -20.45 3.23 12.84
C LYS A 204 -20.84 3.03 14.30
N THR A 205 -19.92 2.63 15.17
CA THR A 205 -20.20 2.39 16.59
C THR A 205 -20.41 3.72 17.33
N LYS A 206 -21.51 3.79 18.09
CA LYS A 206 -21.87 4.94 18.90
C LYS A 206 -21.69 4.63 20.39
N ASN A 207 -21.26 5.61 21.17
CA ASN A 207 -21.26 5.51 22.63
C ASN A 207 -22.68 5.63 23.20
N SER A 208 -22.83 5.43 24.51
CA SER A 208 -24.12 5.53 25.20
C SER A 208 -24.78 6.91 25.08
N ALA A 209 -24.01 7.96 24.75
CA ALA A 209 -24.52 9.30 24.48
C ALA A 209 -24.91 9.51 22.99
N GLY A 210 -24.83 8.47 22.16
CA GLY A 210 -25.15 8.52 20.73
C GLY A 210 -24.05 9.12 19.84
N ASN A 211 -22.91 9.52 20.42
CA ASN A 211 -21.78 10.05 19.68
C ASN A 211 -20.99 8.92 19.02
N LEU A 212 -20.53 9.11 17.79
CA LEU A 212 -19.62 8.15 17.16
C LEU A 212 -18.33 8.04 17.98
N HIS A 213 -17.82 6.83 18.10
CA HIS A 213 -16.43 6.65 18.49
C HIS A 213 -15.50 7.24 17.40
N GLY A 214 -14.22 7.38 17.69
CA GLY A 214 -13.27 7.55 16.59
C GLY A 214 -13.16 6.22 15.83
N GLY A 215 -12.95 6.27 14.52
CA GLY A 215 -12.70 5.08 13.70
C GLY A 215 -11.47 4.27 14.14
N PRO A 216 -11.14 3.17 13.44
CA PRO A 216 -10.11 2.22 13.87
C PRO A 216 -8.75 2.87 14.07
N ASP A 217 -8.16 2.73 15.26
CA ASP A 217 -6.90 3.38 15.62
C ASP A 217 -5.84 2.36 16.05
N GLN A 218 -4.57 2.65 15.79
CA GLN A 218 -3.43 1.77 16.07
C GLN A 218 -3.57 0.39 15.43
N VAL A 219 -3.89 0.36 14.14
CA VAL A 219 -4.06 -0.88 13.39
C VAL A 219 -2.72 -1.33 12.81
N VAL A 220 -2.31 -2.58 13.08
CA VAL A 220 -1.04 -3.14 12.60
C VAL A 220 -1.27 -4.36 11.72
N LEU A 221 -0.72 -4.34 10.51
CA LEU A 221 -0.71 -5.45 9.56
C LEU A 221 0.73 -5.96 9.40
N LEU A 222 0.95 -7.25 9.64
CA LEU A 222 2.25 -7.90 9.52
C LEU A 222 2.19 -9.05 8.51
N ASN A 223 2.91 -8.93 7.39
CA ASN A 223 3.05 -9.98 6.38
C ASN A 223 1.71 -10.53 5.83
N CYS A 224 0.74 -9.64 5.64
CA CYS A 224 -0.60 -9.99 5.16
C CYS A 224 -0.70 -9.98 3.64
N GLN A 225 -1.60 -10.78 3.09
CA GLN A 225 -1.88 -10.84 1.65
C GLN A 225 -3.33 -10.44 1.41
N MET A 226 -3.60 -9.45 0.57
CA MET A 226 -4.94 -8.98 0.24
C MET A 226 -5.11 -8.96 -1.27
N ASN A 227 -5.66 -10.04 -1.80
CA ASN A 227 -5.56 -10.35 -3.22
C ASN A 227 -6.93 -10.56 -3.85
N ARG A 228 -7.14 -10.06 -5.06
CA ARG A 228 -8.39 -10.30 -5.82
C ARG A 228 -9.66 -9.88 -5.08
N CYS A 229 -9.54 -8.87 -4.22
CA CYS A 229 -10.68 -8.20 -3.61
C CYS A 229 -11.13 -7.04 -4.52
N GLY A 230 -12.20 -6.35 -4.17
CA GLY A 230 -12.52 -5.02 -4.70
C GLY A 230 -11.36 -4.05 -4.45
N ASN A 231 -11.12 -3.67 -3.19
CA ASN A 231 -9.83 -3.10 -2.78
C ASN A 231 -9.09 -4.11 -1.90
N GLY A 232 -7.75 -4.10 -1.91
CA GLY A 232 -7.00 -4.89 -0.92
C GLY A 232 -7.31 -4.41 0.50
N MET A 233 -7.00 -3.15 0.77
CA MET A 233 -7.36 -2.44 2.00
C MET A 233 -8.06 -1.11 1.72
N ASN A 234 -9.07 -0.78 2.52
CA ASN A 234 -9.80 0.46 2.45
C ASN A 234 -9.99 1.08 3.83
N THR A 235 -9.27 2.16 4.10
CA THR A 235 -9.38 2.92 5.35
C THR A 235 -10.21 4.21 5.19
N ASN A 236 -10.90 4.39 4.05
CA ASN A 236 -11.39 5.68 3.62
C ASN A 236 -12.19 6.42 4.71
N ASP A 237 -11.74 7.65 4.99
CA ASP A 237 -12.30 8.62 5.93
C ASP A 237 -12.39 8.19 7.40
N THR A 238 -11.85 7.02 7.76
CA THR A 238 -11.91 6.51 9.14
C THR A 238 -10.60 5.88 9.58
N GLY A 239 -10.20 6.23 10.79
CA GLY A 239 -9.08 5.64 11.49
C GLY A 239 -7.92 6.58 11.77
N HIS A 240 -6.87 6.03 12.37
CA HIS A 240 -5.65 6.74 12.71
C HIS A 240 -4.52 5.73 12.99
N SER A 241 -3.26 6.10 12.72
CA SER A 241 -2.08 5.27 13.02
C SER A 241 -2.17 3.83 12.48
N THR A 242 -2.37 3.70 11.16
CA THR A 242 -2.39 2.38 10.50
C THR A 242 -1.00 2.04 9.97
N HIS A 243 -0.43 0.93 10.42
CA HIS A 243 0.90 0.48 10.04
C HIS A 243 0.83 -0.83 9.26
N ILE A 244 1.52 -0.88 8.13
CA ILE A 244 1.64 -2.06 7.27
C ILE A 244 3.12 -2.39 7.16
N TYR A 245 3.49 -3.60 7.55
CA TYR A 245 4.85 -4.12 7.45
C TYR A 245 4.86 -5.41 6.65
N GLY A 246 5.47 -5.37 5.48
CA GLY A 246 5.48 -6.52 4.58
C GLY A 246 4.12 -6.77 3.93
N GLY A 247 4.05 -7.85 3.17
CA GLY A 247 2.82 -8.35 2.59
C GLY A 247 2.62 -7.98 1.12
N THR A 248 1.48 -8.40 0.59
CA THR A 248 1.17 -8.28 -0.84
C THR A 248 -0.26 -7.78 -1.04
N PHE A 249 -0.44 -6.81 -1.93
CA PHE A 249 -1.73 -6.27 -2.35
C PHE A 249 -1.85 -6.43 -3.86
N ASP A 250 -2.42 -7.56 -4.29
CA ASP A 250 -2.26 -8.04 -5.67
C ASP A 250 -3.57 -8.37 -6.38
N TRP A 251 -3.66 -8.05 -7.68
CA TRP A 251 -4.82 -8.34 -8.54
C TRP A 251 -6.17 -7.86 -7.99
N ASN A 252 -6.21 -6.77 -7.21
CA ASN A 252 -7.50 -6.23 -6.74
C ASN A 252 -8.24 -5.54 -7.89
N ARG A 253 -9.57 -5.67 -7.90
CA ARG A 253 -10.47 -5.16 -8.96
C ARG A 253 -10.62 -3.64 -8.97
N SER A 254 -10.09 -2.96 -7.96
CA SER A 254 -9.94 -1.52 -7.93
C SER A 254 -8.53 -1.17 -7.42
N HIS A 255 -8.37 -0.74 -6.17
CA HIS A 255 -7.08 -0.32 -5.63
C HIS A 255 -6.39 -1.41 -4.79
N GLY A 256 -5.06 -1.42 -4.78
CA GLY A 256 -4.32 -2.24 -3.81
C GLY A 256 -4.59 -1.74 -2.39
N ILE A 257 -4.30 -0.46 -2.17
CA ILE A 257 -4.53 0.25 -0.91
C ILE A 257 -5.25 1.57 -1.19
N LEU A 258 -6.39 1.76 -0.54
CA LEU A 258 -7.15 3.01 -0.52
C LEU A 258 -7.11 3.60 0.89
N THR A 259 -6.55 4.80 1.04
CA THR A 259 -6.52 5.53 2.31
C THR A 259 -6.99 6.97 2.14
N GLY A 260 -7.52 7.54 3.23
CA GLY A 260 -8.11 8.88 3.26
C GLY A 260 -8.33 9.40 4.66
N GLY A 261 -9.08 10.48 4.79
CA GLY A 261 -9.59 11.00 6.05
C GLY A 261 -8.57 11.71 6.92
N ARG A 262 -8.61 11.40 8.21
CA ARG A 262 -7.65 11.87 9.22
C ARG A 262 -6.55 10.83 9.50
N ASN A 263 -6.36 9.91 8.55
CA ASN A 263 -5.51 8.75 8.77
C ASN A 263 -4.05 9.14 8.58
N SER A 264 -3.24 8.84 9.60
CA SER A 264 -1.80 8.64 9.44
C SER A 264 -1.56 7.19 9.05
N VAL A 265 -0.78 6.98 7.99
CA VAL A 265 -0.51 5.64 7.45
C VAL A 265 0.99 5.47 7.25
N PHE A 266 1.53 4.39 7.78
CA PHE A 266 2.90 3.96 7.58
C PHE A 266 2.91 2.64 6.81
N ILE A 267 3.48 2.63 5.61
CA ILE A 267 3.59 1.44 4.76
C ILE A 267 5.06 1.15 4.57
N LYS A 268 5.50 -0.07 4.88
CA LYS A 268 6.88 -0.48 4.71
C LYS A 268 7.01 -1.89 4.17
N ASP A 269 7.98 -2.10 3.28
CA ASP A 269 8.37 -3.42 2.77
C ASP A 269 7.21 -4.17 2.07
N ALA A 270 6.20 -3.44 1.56
CA ALA A 270 5.01 -4.02 0.95
C ALA A 270 5.14 -4.11 -0.58
N ASP A 271 4.61 -5.20 -1.15
CA ASP A 271 4.50 -5.39 -2.60
C ASP A 271 3.06 -5.07 -3.05
N VAL A 272 2.90 -4.06 -3.91
CA VAL A 272 1.59 -3.61 -4.40
C VAL A 272 1.57 -3.75 -5.92
N GLU A 273 0.89 -4.78 -6.42
CA GLU A 273 1.06 -5.22 -7.80
C GLU A 273 -0.26 -5.56 -8.52
N HIS A 274 -0.27 -5.42 -9.85
CA HIS A 274 -1.36 -5.85 -10.75
C HIS A 274 -2.78 -5.38 -10.38
N ASN A 275 -2.93 -4.30 -9.62
CA ASN A 275 -4.25 -3.79 -9.25
C ASN A 275 -4.89 -3.10 -10.46
N ARG A 276 -6.19 -3.31 -10.66
CA ARG A 276 -6.95 -2.83 -11.83
C ARG A 276 -6.90 -1.31 -12.00
N ASP A 277 -6.96 -0.57 -10.90
CA ASP A 277 -7.01 0.90 -10.92
C ASP A 277 -5.70 1.54 -10.48
N VAL A 278 -5.38 1.57 -9.18
CA VAL A 278 -4.20 2.26 -8.63
C VAL A 278 -3.58 1.38 -7.57
N GLY A 279 -2.26 1.35 -7.48
CA GLY A 279 -1.57 0.61 -6.41
C GLY A 279 -1.93 1.19 -5.05
N LEU A 280 -1.60 2.47 -4.83
CA LEU A 280 -1.93 3.22 -3.61
C LEU A 280 -2.65 4.53 -3.94
N LYS A 281 -3.90 4.65 -3.48
CA LYS A 281 -4.69 5.88 -3.59
C LYS A 281 -4.83 6.54 -2.22
N ILE A 282 -4.41 7.79 -2.15
CA ILE A 282 -4.49 8.67 -0.98
C ILE A 282 -5.51 9.77 -1.32
N THR A 283 -6.74 9.64 -0.82
CA THR A 283 -7.83 10.57 -1.14
C THR A 283 -7.73 11.89 -0.36
N SER A 284 -7.21 11.82 0.86
CA SER A 284 -6.93 12.90 1.81
C SER A 284 -6.07 12.35 2.97
N GLY A 285 -5.72 13.18 3.96
CA GLY A 285 -4.97 12.73 5.14
C GLY A 285 -3.70 13.52 5.41
N ALA A 286 -3.00 13.15 6.48
CA ALA A 286 -1.73 13.78 6.84
C ALA A 286 -0.76 12.75 7.41
N ASN A 287 0.54 13.00 7.26
CA ASN A 287 1.60 12.18 7.84
C ASN A 287 1.58 10.74 7.29
N ILE A 288 1.64 10.64 5.96
CA ILE A 288 1.68 9.35 5.26
C ILE A 288 3.13 9.06 4.88
N THR A 289 3.64 7.90 5.27
CA THR A 289 5.01 7.47 4.96
C THR A 289 4.96 6.12 4.25
N ILE A 290 5.62 6.04 3.10
CA ILE A 290 5.74 4.84 2.28
C ILE A 290 7.24 4.58 2.11
N ARG A 291 7.71 3.43 2.59
CA ARG A 291 9.13 3.08 2.60
C ARG A 291 9.43 1.71 2.05
N ASP A 292 10.50 1.59 1.27
CA ASP A 292 11.02 0.29 0.84
C ASP A 292 9.96 -0.60 0.15
N CYS A 293 8.95 0.01 -0.48
CA CYS A 293 7.83 -0.71 -1.10
C CYS A 293 8.09 -0.96 -2.59
N THR A 294 7.49 -2.02 -3.12
CA THR A 294 7.46 -2.32 -4.55
C THR A 294 6.09 -1.98 -5.11
N PHE A 295 6.05 -1.23 -6.21
CA PHE A 295 4.85 -0.99 -6.99
C PHE A 295 5.06 -1.49 -8.41
N GLU A 296 4.26 -2.48 -8.84
CA GLU A 296 4.46 -3.15 -10.12
C GLU A 296 3.15 -3.31 -10.89
N GLU A 297 3.14 -2.91 -12.17
CA GLU A 297 2.04 -3.19 -13.11
C GLU A 297 0.62 -2.86 -12.59
N ASN A 298 0.48 -1.82 -11.78
CA ASN A 298 -0.85 -1.33 -11.38
C ASN A 298 -1.53 -0.57 -12.53
N ALA A 299 -2.83 -0.32 -12.40
CA ALA A 299 -3.69 0.29 -13.41
C ALA A 299 -3.93 -0.55 -14.67
N THR A 300 -3.99 -1.88 -14.53
CA THR A 300 -4.01 -2.82 -15.66
C THR A 300 -5.18 -2.62 -16.63
N THR A 301 -6.35 -2.19 -16.15
CA THR A 301 -7.56 -2.11 -17.02
C THR A 301 -7.69 -0.75 -17.72
N TYR A 302 -7.09 0.30 -17.17
CA TYR A 302 -7.12 1.62 -17.78
C TYR A 302 -6.20 1.73 -19.01
N ILE A 303 -5.18 0.88 -19.10
CA ILE A 303 -4.32 0.75 -20.29
C ILE A 303 -5.14 0.33 -21.51
N LEU A 304 -6.13 -0.55 -21.35
CA LEU A 304 -6.93 -1.09 -22.45
C LEU A 304 -8.06 -0.15 -22.92
N THR A 305 -8.50 0.77 -22.06
CA THR A 305 -9.66 1.66 -22.34
C THR A 305 -9.26 3.08 -22.72
N GLY A 306 -7.96 3.40 -22.79
CA GLY A 306 -7.45 4.71 -23.20
C GLY A 306 -7.61 5.83 -22.15
N GLN A 307 -8.10 5.49 -20.96
CA GLN A 307 -8.34 6.43 -19.86
C GLN A 307 -7.04 6.91 -19.20
N THR A 308 -7.08 8.13 -18.66
CA THR A 308 -5.91 8.92 -18.21
C THR A 308 -5.38 8.58 -16.81
N GLN A 309 -5.92 7.58 -16.11
CA GLN A 309 -5.64 7.35 -14.69
C GLN A 309 -4.61 6.24 -14.40
N CYS A 310 -3.72 5.92 -15.34
CA CYS A 310 -2.73 4.87 -15.16
C CYS A 310 -1.56 5.32 -14.26
N VAL A 311 -1.71 5.19 -12.94
CA VAL A 311 -0.67 5.53 -11.95
C VAL A 311 -0.48 4.48 -10.86
N HIS A 312 0.76 4.34 -10.36
CA HIS A 312 1.02 3.54 -9.16
C HIS A 312 0.50 4.21 -7.89
N ILE A 313 0.73 5.52 -7.77
CA ILE A 313 0.31 6.29 -6.59
C ILE A 313 -0.52 7.50 -7.03
N TRP A 314 -1.68 7.69 -6.40
CA TRP A 314 -2.53 8.86 -6.62
C TRP A 314 -2.79 9.59 -5.29
N ILE A 315 -2.39 10.87 -5.22
CA ILE A 315 -2.46 11.69 -4.02
C ILE A 315 -3.44 12.85 -4.18
N GLY A 316 -4.29 13.04 -3.17
CA GLY A 316 -5.17 14.19 -3.00
C GLY A 316 -6.38 14.16 -3.93
N SER A 317 -6.92 12.98 -4.26
CA SER A 317 -8.02 12.87 -5.23
C SER A 317 -9.30 13.57 -4.78
N ASN A 318 -9.55 13.67 -3.47
CA ASN A 318 -10.79 14.23 -2.92
C ASN A 318 -10.52 15.53 -2.16
N ALA A 319 -9.62 15.49 -1.18
CA ALA A 319 -9.24 16.65 -0.37
C ALA A 319 -7.72 16.72 -0.21
N VAL A 320 -7.25 17.75 0.51
CA VAL A 320 -5.82 17.98 0.68
C VAL A 320 -5.18 16.83 1.45
N ALA A 321 -4.10 16.28 0.91
CA ALA A 321 -3.26 15.29 1.57
C ALA A 321 -1.90 15.92 1.92
N LYS A 322 -1.50 15.88 3.18
CA LYS A 322 -0.35 16.64 3.71
C LYS A 322 0.79 15.76 4.21
N SER A 323 2.02 16.26 4.16
CA SER A 323 3.20 15.64 4.80
C SER A 323 3.38 14.18 4.37
N ILE A 324 3.61 13.98 3.08
CA ILE A 324 3.71 12.65 2.49
C ILE A 324 5.18 12.37 2.17
N VAL A 325 5.68 11.23 2.61
CA VAL A 325 7.05 10.78 2.36
C VAL A 325 7.01 9.48 1.59
N ILE A 326 7.68 9.43 0.43
CA ILE A 326 7.88 8.23 -0.37
C ILE A 326 9.38 8.03 -0.49
N ASP A 327 9.90 6.98 0.14
CA ASP A 327 11.35 6.80 0.32
C ASP A 327 11.80 5.36 0.04
N GLY A 328 12.84 5.18 -0.77
CA GLY A 328 13.40 3.83 -1.00
C GLY A 328 12.51 2.90 -1.81
N CYS A 329 11.46 3.40 -2.48
CA CYS A 329 10.51 2.55 -3.19
C CYS A 329 11.01 2.18 -4.59
N PHE A 330 10.63 0.99 -5.05
CA PHE A 330 10.83 0.51 -6.40
C PHE A 330 9.53 0.58 -7.19
N PHE A 331 9.61 1.08 -8.42
CA PHE A 331 8.47 1.22 -9.30
C PHE A 331 8.75 0.61 -10.66
N TYR A 332 7.82 -0.21 -11.16
CA TYR A 332 7.91 -0.86 -12.46
C TYR A 332 6.57 -0.84 -13.19
N ALA A 333 6.61 -0.38 -14.44
CA ALA A 333 5.49 -0.55 -15.36
C ALA A 333 5.98 -0.87 -16.77
N LYS A 334 5.22 -1.68 -17.50
CA LYS A 334 5.48 -1.90 -18.93
C LYS A 334 4.82 -0.84 -19.83
N SER A 335 3.72 -0.24 -19.39
CA SER A 335 2.88 0.62 -20.23
C SER A 335 2.07 1.64 -19.41
N MET A 336 2.65 2.21 -18.35
CA MET A 336 1.97 3.24 -17.58
C MET A 336 2.35 4.64 -18.03
N ARG A 337 1.33 5.50 -18.11
CA ARG A 337 1.50 6.93 -18.41
C ARG A 337 2.26 7.65 -17.30
N ALA A 338 1.96 7.40 -16.03
CA ALA A 338 2.69 8.05 -14.94
C ALA A 338 2.96 7.18 -13.72
N LEU A 339 4.03 7.52 -13.02
CA LEU A 339 4.38 6.92 -11.75
C LEU A 339 3.45 7.36 -10.61
N LEU A 340 3.35 8.67 -10.47
CA LEU A 340 2.71 9.37 -9.37
C LEU A 340 1.80 10.43 -9.98
N ARG A 341 0.59 10.56 -9.45
CA ARG A 341 -0.32 11.68 -9.71
C ARG A 341 -0.54 12.49 -8.45
N LEU A 342 -0.31 13.80 -8.53
CA LEU A 342 -0.54 14.74 -7.45
C LEU A 342 -1.67 15.70 -7.83
N ASP A 343 -2.82 15.57 -7.18
CA ASP A 343 -3.95 16.50 -7.35
C ASP A 343 -3.89 17.58 -6.26
N LYS A 344 -4.21 17.21 -5.01
CA LYS A 344 -4.22 18.11 -3.84
C LYS A 344 -3.18 17.73 -2.77
N GLY A 345 -1.95 17.46 -3.18
CA GLY A 345 -0.84 17.13 -2.27
C GLY A 345 -0.10 18.36 -1.75
N GLU A 346 0.14 18.44 -0.44
CA GLU A 346 0.99 19.45 0.21
C GLU A 346 2.14 18.77 0.98
N GLY A 347 3.38 19.23 0.77
CA GLY A 347 4.54 18.68 1.48
C GLY A 347 4.81 17.22 1.10
N VAL A 348 4.80 16.92 -0.20
CA VAL A 348 5.13 15.59 -0.74
C VAL A 348 6.63 15.53 -1.00
N THR A 349 7.30 14.54 -0.41
CA THR A 349 8.74 14.33 -0.49
C THR A 349 9.03 12.97 -1.12
N LEU A 350 9.87 12.95 -2.16
CA LEU A 350 10.36 11.72 -2.78
C LEU A 350 11.87 11.63 -2.61
N THR A 351 12.34 10.55 -1.98
CA THR A 351 13.76 10.30 -1.71
C THR A 351 14.14 8.88 -2.10
N ASN A 352 15.33 8.69 -2.67
CA ASN A 352 15.91 7.35 -2.92
C ASN A 352 15.00 6.36 -3.68
N ASN A 353 14.12 6.85 -4.56
CA ASN A 353 13.19 6.00 -5.28
C ASN A 353 13.82 5.51 -6.59
N TYR A 354 13.55 4.26 -6.95
CA TYR A 354 13.99 3.67 -8.21
C TYR A 354 12.80 3.46 -9.14
N VAL A 355 12.90 3.98 -10.36
CA VAL A 355 11.82 3.92 -11.35
C VAL A 355 12.35 3.25 -12.62
N HIS A 356 11.68 2.18 -13.03
CA HIS A 356 12.01 1.43 -14.23
C HIS A 356 10.83 1.41 -15.21
N LYS A 357 11.11 1.81 -16.46
CA LYS A 357 10.16 1.78 -17.59
C LYS A 357 8.87 2.60 -17.38
N ALA A 358 8.94 3.71 -16.67
CA ALA A 358 7.85 4.69 -16.68
C ALA A 358 7.98 5.64 -17.88
N ASP A 359 6.88 5.89 -18.59
CA ASP A 359 6.87 6.79 -19.75
C ASP A 359 6.94 8.27 -19.33
N GLN A 360 6.24 8.65 -18.25
CA GLN A 360 6.23 10.03 -17.75
C GLN A 360 6.10 10.12 -16.23
N PHE A 361 6.32 11.32 -15.70
CA PHE A 361 5.96 11.72 -14.33
C PHE A 361 4.92 12.85 -14.45
N LEU A 362 3.66 12.59 -14.09
CA LEU A 362 2.57 13.56 -14.23
C LEU A 362 2.38 14.36 -12.94
N LEU A 363 2.78 15.63 -12.95
CA LEU A 363 2.52 16.58 -11.88
C LEU A 363 1.28 17.43 -12.22
N GLY A 364 0.17 17.17 -11.52
CA GLY A 364 -1.02 18.03 -11.53
C GLY A 364 -2.06 17.68 -12.59
N SER A 365 -3.32 17.89 -12.24
CA SER A 365 -4.41 18.13 -13.19
C SER A 365 -4.56 19.64 -13.42
N ALA A 366 -4.87 20.07 -14.65
CA ALA A 366 -5.09 21.47 -15.00
C ALA A 366 -5.95 22.22 -13.96
N GLY A 367 -5.47 23.39 -13.51
CA GLY A 367 -6.17 24.27 -12.58
C GLY A 367 -6.02 23.98 -11.08
N GLN A 368 -5.22 22.99 -10.67
CA GLN A 368 -5.00 22.69 -9.24
C GLN A 368 -3.66 23.22 -8.69
N LYS A 369 -3.70 23.79 -7.48
CA LYS A 369 -2.51 24.25 -6.77
C LYS A 369 -1.73 23.05 -6.23
N VAL A 370 -0.67 22.66 -6.91
CA VAL A 370 0.29 21.68 -6.39
C VAL A 370 1.17 22.38 -5.34
N GLY A 371 1.24 21.83 -4.12
CA GLY A 371 2.11 22.33 -3.07
C GLY A 371 3.60 22.12 -3.39
N CYS A 372 4.49 22.57 -2.49
CA CYS A 372 5.94 22.38 -2.67
C CYS A 372 6.29 20.89 -2.87
N PHE A 373 7.04 20.62 -3.93
CA PHE A 373 7.50 19.30 -4.33
C PHE A 373 9.02 19.27 -4.22
N VAL A 374 9.58 18.31 -3.48
CA VAL A 374 11.03 18.15 -3.32
C VAL A 374 11.46 16.81 -3.92
N LEU A 375 12.15 16.90 -5.05
CA LEU A 375 12.93 15.79 -5.61
C LEU A 375 14.37 15.92 -5.09
N THR A 376 14.84 14.90 -4.39
CA THR A 376 16.27 14.81 -4.04
C THR A 376 17.03 14.01 -5.09
N ALA A 377 18.27 14.41 -5.37
CA ALA A 377 19.11 13.97 -6.50
C ALA A 377 19.51 12.49 -6.52
N HIS A 378 18.98 11.67 -5.61
CA HIS A 378 19.29 10.24 -5.49
C HIS A 378 18.29 9.31 -6.19
N SER A 379 17.19 9.86 -6.73
CA SER A 379 16.22 9.04 -7.46
C SER A 379 16.71 8.79 -8.90
N VAL A 380 16.56 7.54 -9.37
CA VAL A 380 17.07 7.08 -10.67
C VAL A 380 15.90 6.60 -11.53
N VAL A 381 15.78 7.12 -12.75
CA VAL A 381 14.84 6.65 -13.79
C VAL A 381 15.64 5.99 -14.90
N ASN A 382 15.39 4.70 -15.15
CA ASN A 382 16.07 3.94 -16.23
C ASN A 382 17.61 4.05 -16.18
N GLY A 383 18.20 4.06 -14.99
CA GLY A 383 19.65 4.21 -14.80
C GLY A 383 20.18 5.64 -14.93
N THR A 384 19.32 6.64 -15.17
CA THR A 384 19.68 8.06 -15.26
C THR A 384 19.16 8.83 -14.05
N PRO A 385 19.91 9.78 -13.45
CA PRO A 385 19.41 10.63 -12.37
C PRO A 385 18.15 11.43 -12.79
N MET A 386 17.14 11.48 -11.91
CA MET A 386 15.80 12.04 -12.18
C MET A 386 15.72 13.52 -12.57
N LEU A 387 16.80 14.29 -12.46
CA LEU A 387 16.77 15.75 -12.68
C LEU A 387 16.44 16.17 -14.12
N LYS A 388 16.33 15.25 -15.08
CA LYS A 388 16.27 15.59 -16.50
C LYS A 388 14.87 15.84 -17.06
N ASP A 389 13.81 15.23 -16.51
CA ASP A 389 12.50 15.19 -17.19
C ASP A 389 11.33 15.38 -16.19
N ILE A 390 10.90 16.64 -16.01
CA ILE A 390 9.65 16.99 -15.30
C ILE A 390 8.69 17.57 -16.35
N TYR A 391 7.56 16.90 -16.60
CA TYR A 391 6.54 17.35 -17.54
C TYR A 391 5.29 17.83 -16.81
N TYR A 392 4.78 19.01 -17.19
CA TYR A 392 3.44 19.50 -16.87
C TYR A 392 2.58 19.33 -18.12
N GLU A 393 1.42 18.67 -18.02
CA GLU A 393 0.45 18.62 -19.12
C GLU A 393 -0.76 19.51 -18.80
N ASP A 394 -1.01 20.50 -19.67
CA ASP A 394 -2.25 21.27 -19.72
C ASP A 394 -3.22 20.62 -20.72
N PHE A 395 -4.44 20.29 -20.28
CA PHE A 395 -5.51 19.79 -21.15
C PHE A 395 -6.56 20.88 -21.36
N LEU A 396 -6.63 21.41 -22.60
CA LEU A 396 -7.78 22.15 -23.13
C LEU A 396 -8.18 21.52 -24.47
N THR A 397 -9.12 20.59 -24.45
CA THR A 397 -9.92 20.27 -25.64
C THR A 397 -11.38 20.14 -25.22
N ASP A 398 -12.05 21.29 -25.16
CA ASP A 398 -13.48 21.36 -25.43
C ASP A 398 -13.77 22.66 -26.20
N THR A 399 -14.61 22.51 -27.22
CA THR A 399 -14.90 23.46 -28.28
C THR A 399 -15.43 24.79 -27.75
N ILE A 400 -14.66 25.88 -27.85
CA ILE A 400 -15.14 27.25 -27.57
C ILE A 400 -15.39 27.97 -28.90
N THR A 401 -16.67 28.22 -29.19
CA THR A 401 -17.11 29.11 -30.27
C THR A 401 -16.93 30.58 -29.88
N ASN A 402 -16.05 31.27 -30.61
CA ASN A 402 -15.96 32.70 -30.92
C ASN A 402 -16.52 33.75 -29.94
N ALA A 403 -15.63 34.55 -29.36
CA ALA A 403 -15.78 36.01 -29.26
C ALA A 403 -14.39 36.67 -29.10
N ALA A 404 -14.14 37.72 -29.90
CA ALA A 404 -12.84 38.36 -30.10
C ALA A 404 -12.43 39.34 -28.99
N SER A 405 -11.16 39.29 -28.55
CA SER A 405 -10.39 40.43 -28.01
C SER A 405 -8.88 40.10 -27.92
N PRO A 406 -7.99 41.10 -27.86
CA PRO A 406 -6.64 41.05 -28.43
C PRO A 406 -5.58 40.31 -27.59
N ILE A 407 -4.62 39.78 -28.33
CA ILE A 407 -3.49 38.89 -28.01
C ILE A 407 -2.41 39.61 -27.18
N ASP A 408 -1.86 38.94 -26.16
CA ASP A 408 -0.47 39.18 -25.70
C ASP A 408 0.20 37.92 -25.11
N ASN A 409 1.51 37.80 -25.29
CA ASN A 409 2.31 36.58 -25.44
C ASN A 409 2.98 36.02 -24.16
N THR A 410 3.24 34.69 -24.05
CA THR A 410 4.56 34.09 -23.63
C THR A 410 4.57 32.54 -23.71
N ARG A 411 5.38 31.87 -24.57
CA ARG A 411 6.76 31.29 -24.43
C ARG A 411 7.10 30.41 -23.20
N TYR A 412 7.39 29.13 -23.49
CA TYR A 412 7.99 28.11 -22.61
C TYR A 412 9.51 27.98 -22.84
N VAL A 413 10.28 27.66 -21.80
CA VAL A 413 11.68 27.22 -21.92
C VAL A 413 11.87 25.89 -21.20
N VAL A 414 12.20 24.84 -21.97
CA VAL A 414 12.83 23.61 -21.49
C VAL A 414 14.28 23.65 -21.98
N SER A 415 15.25 23.61 -21.07
CA SER A 415 16.67 23.59 -21.44
C SER A 415 17.08 22.18 -21.92
N ASN A 416 17.76 22.15 -23.08
CA ASN A 416 18.45 21.01 -23.73
C ASN A 416 17.66 20.13 -24.71
N LEU A 417 16.99 20.74 -25.70
CA LEU A 417 16.65 20.06 -26.96
C LEU A 417 17.36 20.72 -28.14
N LYS A 418 17.99 19.90 -29.00
CA LYS A 418 18.42 20.33 -30.35
C LYS A 418 17.16 20.65 -31.17
N PRO A 419 17.16 21.70 -31.99
CA PRO A 419 15.95 22.17 -32.66
C PRO A 419 15.59 21.26 -33.84
N THR A 420 14.44 20.60 -33.75
CA THR A 420 13.67 20.22 -34.94
C THR A 420 12.21 20.57 -34.66
N ALA A 421 11.56 21.18 -35.64
CA ALA A 421 10.36 21.99 -35.52
C ALA A 421 9.16 21.26 -34.88
N VAL A 422 8.48 21.93 -33.96
CA VAL A 422 7.15 21.55 -33.44
C VAL A 422 6.23 22.75 -33.56
N SER A 423 5.07 22.52 -34.19
CA SER A 423 3.97 23.47 -34.38
C SER A 423 3.17 23.70 -33.09
N ALA A 424 2.55 24.88 -32.99
CA ALA A 424 1.93 25.47 -31.81
C ALA A 424 0.82 24.63 -31.12
N LEU A 425 0.75 24.76 -29.79
CA LEU A 425 -0.32 24.30 -28.88
C LEU A 425 -0.88 25.50 -28.07
N PRO A 426 -2.13 25.45 -27.56
CA PRO A 426 -2.81 26.61 -26.93
C PRO A 426 -2.50 26.77 -25.42
N GLU A 427 -2.62 28.01 -24.93
CA GLU A 427 -2.15 28.53 -23.62
C GLU A 427 -3.15 28.31 -22.45
N ALA A 428 -2.66 27.99 -21.22
CA ALA A 428 -3.47 27.97 -19.99
C ALA A 428 -2.72 28.52 -18.74
N ASN A 429 -3.52 29.02 -17.78
CA ASN A 429 -3.10 29.76 -16.58
C ASN A 429 -2.79 28.85 -15.36
N ALA A 430 -1.53 28.80 -14.92
CA ALA A 430 -1.15 28.24 -13.61
C ALA A 430 -0.14 29.14 -12.89
N SER A 431 -0.42 29.53 -11.63
CA SER A 431 0.52 30.28 -10.79
C SER A 431 1.36 29.33 -9.93
N ILE A 432 2.66 29.25 -10.18
CA ILE A 432 3.64 28.53 -9.36
C ILE A 432 4.16 29.50 -8.28
N ARG A 433 4.05 29.14 -6.99
CA ARG A 433 4.44 30.01 -5.86
C ARG A 433 5.87 29.82 -5.33
N GLY A 434 6.65 28.96 -5.96
CA GLY A 434 8.07 28.76 -5.64
C GLY A 434 8.51 27.32 -5.83
N PHE A 435 9.81 27.13 -6.03
CA PHE A 435 10.45 25.82 -6.05
C PHE A 435 11.78 25.93 -5.29
N ILE A 436 12.13 24.88 -4.55
CA ILE A 436 13.43 24.77 -3.86
C ILE A 436 14.29 23.84 -4.69
N VAL A 437 15.41 24.34 -5.21
CA VAL A 437 16.41 23.53 -5.90
C VAL A 437 17.50 23.19 -4.90
N ARG A 438 17.70 21.89 -4.64
CA ARG A 438 18.82 21.40 -3.83
C ARG A 438 19.93 20.95 -4.77
N LEU A 439 21.06 21.65 -4.75
CA LEU A 439 22.23 21.31 -5.57
C LEU A 439 23.26 20.62 -4.67
N THR A 440 23.61 19.38 -5.01
CA THR A 440 24.71 18.66 -4.36
C THR A 440 25.92 18.68 -5.29
N VAL A 441 27.02 19.28 -4.84
CA VAL A 441 28.29 19.28 -5.58
C VAL A 441 29.15 18.12 -5.08
N PRO A 442 29.56 17.17 -5.94
CA PRO A 442 30.44 16.09 -5.54
C PRO A 442 31.76 16.62 -4.93
N GLY A 443 32.06 16.23 -3.69
CA GLY A 443 33.33 16.55 -3.03
C GLY A 443 33.35 17.80 -2.13
N LYS A 444 32.22 18.51 -1.93
CA LYS A 444 32.10 19.53 -0.87
C LYS A 444 31.02 19.10 0.16
N PRO A 445 31.34 19.09 1.48
CA PRO A 445 30.42 18.62 2.52
C PRO A 445 29.33 19.64 2.87
N ASP A 446 29.46 20.89 2.44
CA ASP A 446 28.52 21.96 2.78
C ASP A 446 27.37 22.04 1.77
N GLU A 447 26.16 21.84 2.26
CA GLU A 447 24.93 21.95 1.49
C GLU A 447 24.58 23.43 1.22
N LEU A 448 24.41 23.81 -0.04
CA LEU A 448 23.84 25.11 -0.38
C LEU A 448 22.31 24.99 -0.48
N HIS A 449 21.60 25.64 0.43
CA HIS A 449 20.14 25.74 0.39
C HIS A 449 19.77 27.09 -0.24
N MET A 450 19.21 27.07 -1.45
CA MET A 450 18.66 28.28 -2.08
C MET A 450 17.14 28.22 -2.08
N CYS A 451 16.52 29.18 -1.38
CA CYS A 451 15.10 29.47 -1.51
C CYS A 451 14.93 30.56 -2.56
N VAL A 452 14.30 30.24 -3.70
CA VAL A 452 13.96 31.25 -4.71
C VAL A 452 12.49 31.62 -4.50
N GLN A 453 12.27 32.74 -3.81
CA GLN A 453 10.94 33.32 -3.65
C GLN A 453 10.67 34.26 -4.83
N VAL A 454 9.77 33.86 -5.73
CA VAL A 454 9.34 34.72 -6.83
C VAL A 454 8.17 35.56 -6.32
N ALA A 455 8.36 36.88 -6.26
CA ALA A 455 7.30 37.81 -5.87
C ALA A 455 6.16 37.76 -6.91
N ALA A 456 4.92 37.82 -6.43
CA ALA A 456 3.71 37.66 -7.25
C ALA A 456 3.53 38.71 -8.36
N ASP A 457 4.33 39.77 -8.37
CA ASP A 457 4.15 40.95 -9.21
C ASP A 457 5.28 41.19 -10.24
N LEU A 458 6.15 40.21 -10.48
CA LEU A 458 7.22 40.32 -11.47
C LEU A 458 6.74 39.95 -12.89
N TYR A 459 6.23 40.95 -13.61
CA TYR A 459 5.76 40.87 -15.00
C TYR A 459 6.87 40.79 -16.07
N LYS A 460 8.13 40.45 -15.71
CA LYS A 460 9.22 40.30 -16.69
C LYS A 460 10.20 39.18 -16.33
N TRP A 461 10.70 38.54 -17.37
CA TRP A 461 11.72 37.49 -17.38
C TRP A 461 12.88 37.77 -16.42
N ALA A 462 13.21 36.77 -15.59
CA ALA A 462 14.49 36.72 -14.89
C ALA A 462 15.30 35.53 -15.42
N LYS A 463 16.39 35.81 -16.14
CA LYS A 463 17.44 34.81 -16.41
C LYS A 463 18.34 34.78 -15.19
N ILE A 464 18.23 33.75 -14.36
CA ILE A 464 19.15 33.55 -13.23
C ILE A 464 20.39 32.84 -13.78
N ASN A 465 21.44 33.60 -14.09
CA ASN A 465 22.76 33.04 -14.36
C ASN A 465 23.44 32.76 -13.02
N LEU A 466 23.55 31.49 -12.64
CA LEU A 466 24.32 31.08 -11.48
C LEU A 466 25.78 30.84 -11.91
N THR A 467 26.66 31.77 -11.55
CA THR A 467 28.10 31.57 -11.66
C THR A 467 28.59 31.04 -10.31
N ILE A 468 29.00 29.77 -10.27
CA ILE A 468 29.67 29.21 -9.09
C ILE A 468 31.14 29.64 -9.16
N PRO A 469 31.66 30.44 -8.20
CA PRO A 469 33.08 30.80 -8.18
C PRO A 469 33.93 29.53 -8.03
N THR A 470 35.01 29.43 -8.80
CA THR A 470 35.92 28.27 -8.77
C THR A 470 36.90 28.26 -7.59
N ASN A 471 36.59 29.00 -6.51
CA ASN A 471 37.36 28.96 -5.25
C ASN A 471 36.50 28.34 -4.15
#